data_AF-A0A1S8B4G9-F1
#
_entry.id   AF-A0A1S8B4G9-F1
#
_cell.length_a   1.000
_cell.length_b   1.000
_cell.length_c   1.000
_cell.angle_alpha   90.00
_cell.angle_beta   90.00
_cell.angle_gamma   90.00
#
_symmetry.space_group_name_H-M   'P 1'
#
loop_
_entity.id
_entity.type
_entity.pdbx_description
1 polymer ?
#
loop_
_entity_poly.entity_id
_entity_poly.type
_entity_poly.pdbx_seq_one_letter_code
_entity_poly.pdbx_strand_id
1 'polypeptide(L)'
;MQRHAHRLPIEWVDDGDNNLDFVYKLGNWSAASNSTGSFAGPLKFLNHYRYSMPSTGLLTGQGAVEEMRSGVSFWNKYGRTLYGAENGQLSYDPKYPNGTAREKPLLRTTSQPRMYNSMLNWAIGFFGPTFRAEPDQSIPTLGNWTDDFDVLIIPEGGTENNTLASYDSCFNDFEADIGDIGDQDVFKYIPVYLQDATKRLQTYAPQGFSFNVNNTYAMQMICAYEMQYIGQSDFCGLFTADEWAGFENTLDIAYYYDYAFGNPTGRAQGIGYVQELLARLQNQYITASNSSVNSTITDNPDDFPLGRPFYADFSHDDIIVSVLTAMSVDYFRDGPSLTEFPPNPDRHFNLARVTPFGARLITEVVGCAAADPAAASEKRTFYYPEQYGYDAAAATHKFVRMRLNDGIVPLASVRGGACEGRTDGLCALDKFIESQRDSYALSNYDYACFGNYTLDDPTNAHDYDGTISEQ
;
A
#
# COMPACT_ATOMS: atom_id res chain seq x y z
N MET A 1 4.00 -1.34 -8.13
CA MET A 1 2.68 -1.21 -7.48
C MET A 1 2.74 -0.11 -6.44
N GLN A 2 1.78 0.81 -6.44
CA GLN A 2 1.77 1.97 -5.54
C GLN A 2 0.39 2.15 -4.89
N ARG A 3 0.37 2.30 -3.56
CA ARG A 3 -0.82 2.67 -2.79
C ARG A 3 -1.19 4.12 -3.10
N HIS A 4 -2.47 4.47 -3.06
CA HIS A 4 -2.85 5.87 -2.91
C HIS A 4 -2.19 6.54 -1.69
N ALA A 5 -2.04 7.87 -1.76
CA ALA A 5 -1.53 8.65 -0.64
C ALA A 5 -2.64 9.10 0.33
N HIS A 6 -2.31 10.08 1.17
CA HIS A 6 -3.16 10.60 2.24
C HIS A 6 -4.58 10.90 1.76
N ARG A 7 -5.57 10.30 2.42
CA ARG A 7 -7.00 10.49 2.12
C ARG A 7 -7.75 10.97 3.37
N LEU A 8 -8.96 11.45 3.15
CA LEU A 8 -9.96 11.58 4.21
C LEU A 8 -10.42 10.20 4.70
N PRO A 9 -11.04 10.12 5.89
CA PRO A 9 -11.61 8.88 6.42
C PRO A 9 -12.70 8.30 5.49
N ILE A 10 -13.04 7.02 5.70
CA ILE A 10 -14.19 6.33 5.06
C ILE A 10 -15.19 5.83 6.12
N GLU A 11 -16.36 5.37 5.68
CA GLU A 11 -17.49 4.95 6.52
C GLU A 11 -17.30 3.53 7.08
N TRP A 12 -16.26 3.34 7.90
CA TRP A 12 -16.01 2.12 8.67
C TRP A 12 -15.68 2.46 10.13
N VAL A 13 -15.96 1.52 11.03
CA VAL A 13 -15.90 1.72 12.49
C VAL A 13 -14.47 1.88 13.01
N ASP A 14 -13.53 1.17 12.42
CA ASP A 14 -12.09 1.23 12.68
C ASP A 14 -11.42 2.43 11.97
N ASP A 15 -12.13 3.08 11.03
CA ASP A 15 -11.70 4.26 10.28
C ASP A 15 -12.45 5.55 10.70
N GLY A 16 -13.47 5.98 9.94
CA GLY A 16 -14.10 7.29 10.06
C GLY A 16 -15.31 7.35 10.99
N ASP A 17 -16.03 6.24 11.17
CA ASP A 17 -17.32 6.27 11.89
C ASP A 17 -17.13 6.48 13.39
N ASN A 18 -16.13 5.83 14.00
CA ASN A 18 -15.82 6.08 15.41
C ASN A 18 -15.32 7.52 15.66
N ASN A 19 -14.70 8.15 14.65
CA ASN A 19 -14.33 9.57 14.71
C ASN A 19 -15.58 10.45 14.73
N LEU A 20 -16.54 10.17 13.86
CA LEU A 20 -17.83 10.88 13.82
C LEU A 20 -18.63 10.69 15.10
N ASP A 21 -18.68 9.48 15.64
CA ASP A 21 -19.35 9.18 16.91
C ASP A 21 -18.76 9.98 18.07
N PHE A 22 -17.44 10.06 18.15
CA PHE A 22 -16.76 10.90 19.13
C PHE A 22 -17.11 12.39 18.95
N VAL A 23 -17.12 12.88 17.71
CA VAL A 23 -17.47 14.26 17.39
C VAL A 23 -18.94 14.58 17.73
N TYR A 24 -19.87 13.67 17.42
CA TYR A 24 -21.28 13.82 17.78
C TYR A 24 -21.47 13.83 19.28
N LYS A 25 -20.72 13.02 20.02
CA LYS A 25 -20.73 13.05 21.48
C LYS A 25 -20.27 14.41 22.03
N LEU A 26 -19.21 15.00 21.46
CA LEU A 26 -18.77 16.36 21.84
C LEU A 26 -19.81 17.43 21.50
N GLY A 27 -20.43 17.33 20.32
CA GLY A 27 -21.48 18.24 19.87
C GLY A 27 -22.73 18.20 20.75
N ASN A 28 -23.20 16.98 21.07
CA ASN A 28 -24.34 16.77 21.96
C ASN A 28 -24.08 17.30 23.36
N TRP A 29 -22.86 17.10 23.90
CA TRP A 29 -22.46 17.70 25.18
C TRP A 29 -22.52 19.22 25.13
N SER A 30 -21.96 19.84 24.08
CA SER A 30 -21.88 21.29 23.95
C SER A 30 -23.25 21.95 23.74
N ALA A 31 -24.22 21.23 23.16
CA ALA A 31 -25.57 21.74 22.90
C ALA A 31 -26.55 21.52 24.08
N ALA A 32 -26.24 20.61 25.01
CA ALA A 32 -27.13 20.27 26.12
C ALA A 32 -27.28 21.45 27.09
N SER A 33 -28.50 21.75 27.54
CA SER A 33 -28.76 22.87 28.46
C SER A 33 -28.28 22.61 29.90
N ASN A 34 -27.98 21.36 30.23
CA ASN A 34 -27.56 20.88 31.55
C ASN A 34 -26.06 20.53 31.61
N SER A 35 -25.30 20.66 30.51
CA SER A 35 -23.86 20.51 30.55
C SER A 35 -23.23 21.70 31.26
N THR A 36 -22.77 21.46 32.49
CA THR A 36 -22.12 22.47 33.32
C THR A 36 -20.63 22.14 33.41
N GLY A 37 -19.78 23.05 32.94
CA GLY A 37 -18.32 22.89 32.96
C GLY A 37 -17.66 22.89 31.57
N SER A 38 -16.34 22.83 31.57
CA SER A 38 -15.51 22.86 30.36
C SER A 38 -14.38 21.84 30.48
N PHE A 39 -13.92 21.30 29.36
CA PHE A 39 -12.70 20.50 29.33
C PHE A 39 -11.51 21.35 29.81
N ALA A 40 -10.61 20.74 30.58
CA ALA A 40 -9.48 21.40 31.20
C ALA A 40 -8.13 20.85 30.70
N GLY A 41 -7.03 21.46 31.15
CA GLY A 41 -5.67 20.97 30.88
C GLY A 41 -5.41 20.74 29.38
N PRO A 42 -4.84 19.58 28.99
CA PRO A 42 -4.56 19.26 27.59
C PRO A 42 -5.82 19.10 26.73
N LEU A 43 -7.00 18.86 27.32
CA LEU A 43 -8.27 18.73 26.59
C LEU A 43 -8.99 20.08 26.39
N LYS A 44 -8.42 21.20 26.84
CA LYS A 44 -9.08 22.51 26.77
C LYS A 44 -9.50 22.91 25.35
N PHE A 45 -8.77 22.46 24.32
CA PHE A 45 -9.10 22.76 22.92
C PHE A 45 -10.45 22.15 22.50
N LEU A 46 -10.90 21.05 23.12
CA LEU A 46 -12.19 20.40 22.83
C LEU A 46 -13.40 21.31 23.05
N ASN A 47 -13.28 22.34 23.89
CA ASN A 47 -14.36 23.32 24.10
C ASN A 47 -14.69 24.15 22.85
N HIS A 48 -13.78 24.21 21.87
CA HIS A 48 -13.94 24.97 20.64
C HIS A 48 -13.61 24.14 19.39
N TYR A 49 -13.37 22.84 19.57
CA TYR A 49 -12.99 21.94 18.49
C TYR A 49 -14.12 21.83 17.46
N ARG A 50 -13.73 21.81 16.18
CA ARG A 50 -14.64 21.61 15.04
C ARG A 50 -14.02 20.60 14.10
N TYR A 51 -14.72 19.49 13.93
CA TYR A 51 -14.32 18.45 12.99
C TYR A 51 -14.47 18.96 11.54
N SER A 52 -13.46 18.69 10.70
CA SER A 52 -13.38 19.23 9.33
C SER A 52 -13.11 18.18 8.26
N MET A 53 -13.20 16.89 8.61
CA MET A 53 -12.77 15.77 7.78
C MET A 53 -13.94 14.80 7.50
N PRO A 54 -14.85 15.13 6.58
CA PRO A 54 -15.97 14.24 6.27
C PRO A 54 -15.47 12.89 5.71
N SER A 55 -16.22 11.81 5.97
CA SER A 55 -15.90 10.43 5.57
C SER A 55 -16.07 10.17 4.07
N THR A 56 -15.38 10.94 3.23
CA THR A 56 -15.51 10.87 1.77
C THR A 56 -14.49 9.94 1.10
N GLY A 57 -13.45 9.51 1.82
CA GLY A 57 -12.34 8.74 1.27
C GLY A 57 -11.51 9.45 0.21
N LEU A 58 -11.75 10.74 -0.05
CA LEU A 58 -11.07 11.48 -1.12
C LEU A 58 -9.61 11.76 -0.77
N LEU A 59 -8.75 11.79 -1.80
CA LEU A 59 -7.34 12.16 -1.67
C LEU A 59 -7.23 13.60 -1.14
N THR A 60 -6.38 13.82 -0.13
CA THR A 60 -6.11 15.17 0.40
C THR A 60 -5.11 15.92 -0.49
N GLY A 61 -5.00 17.24 -0.30
CA GLY A 61 -3.96 18.03 -0.97
C GLY A 61 -2.54 17.58 -0.59
N GLN A 62 -2.31 17.14 0.64
CA GLN A 62 -1.01 16.55 1.05
C GLN A 62 -0.78 15.20 0.37
N GLY A 63 -1.84 14.40 0.17
CA GLY A 63 -1.78 13.15 -0.59
C GLY A 63 -1.34 13.39 -2.03
N ALA A 64 -1.96 14.37 -2.71
CA ALA A 64 -1.56 14.78 -4.05
C ALA A 64 -0.09 15.21 -4.15
N VAL A 65 0.41 15.96 -3.16
CA VAL A 65 1.83 16.36 -3.10
C VAL A 65 2.76 15.16 -2.91
N GLU A 66 2.38 14.20 -2.06
CA GLU A 66 3.17 12.99 -1.84
C GLU A 66 3.27 12.14 -3.12
N GLU A 67 2.17 11.99 -3.85
CA GLU A 67 2.16 11.29 -5.14
C GLU A 67 3.04 11.97 -6.19
N MET A 68 2.95 13.30 -6.29
CA MET A 68 3.83 14.07 -7.17
C MET A 68 5.31 13.88 -6.81
N ARG A 69 5.65 13.89 -5.51
CA ARG A 69 7.01 13.59 -5.05
C ARG A 69 7.43 12.17 -5.40
N SER A 70 6.53 11.20 -5.28
CA SER A 70 6.77 9.80 -5.67
C SER A 70 7.10 9.69 -7.16
N GLY A 71 6.35 10.36 -8.04
CA GLY A 71 6.63 10.40 -9.48
C GLY A 71 8.00 11.01 -9.80
N VAL A 72 8.33 12.15 -9.18
CA VAL A 72 9.66 12.79 -9.31
C VAL A 72 10.77 11.88 -8.78
N SER A 73 10.55 11.21 -7.66
CA SER A 73 11.49 10.26 -7.06
C SER A 73 11.75 9.08 -8.00
N PHE A 74 10.70 8.51 -8.60
CA PHE A 74 10.83 7.42 -9.56
C PHE A 74 11.59 7.86 -10.82
N TRP A 75 11.33 9.06 -11.36
CA TRP A 75 12.11 9.62 -12.46
C TRP A 75 13.61 9.67 -12.10
N ASN A 76 13.94 10.26 -10.95
CA ASN A 76 15.33 10.43 -10.53
C ASN A 76 16.04 9.12 -10.25
N LYS A 77 15.34 8.14 -9.66
CA LYS A 77 15.92 6.85 -9.26
C LYS A 77 16.01 5.86 -10.42
N TYR A 78 15.02 5.84 -11.31
CA TYR A 78 14.88 4.84 -12.37
C TYR A 78 14.72 5.46 -13.76
N GLY A 79 13.80 6.42 -13.91
CA GLY A 79 13.43 6.99 -15.22
C GLY A 79 14.62 7.51 -16.02
N ARG A 80 15.53 8.24 -15.37
CA ARG A 80 16.76 8.76 -16.00
C ARG A 80 17.59 7.66 -16.65
N THR A 81 17.78 6.54 -15.95
CA THR A 81 18.55 5.39 -16.44
C THR A 81 17.78 4.64 -17.52
N LEU A 82 16.49 4.37 -17.30
CA LEU A 82 15.65 3.59 -18.21
C LEU A 82 15.45 4.28 -19.58
N TYR A 83 15.42 5.61 -19.59
CA TYR A 83 15.18 6.39 -20.82
C TYR A 83 16.43 7.06 -21.39
N GLY A 84 17.60 6.89 -20.76
CA GLY A 84 18.85 7.47 -21.21
C GLY A 84 18.81 9.00 -21.17
N ALA A 85 18.44 9.56 -20.02
CA ALA A 85 18.23 10.99 -19.86
C ALA A 85 19.48 11.82 -20.18
N GLU A 86 19.28 12.92 -20.89
CA GLU A 86 20.35 13.86 -21.23
C GLU A 86 20.82 14.67 -20.00
N ASN A 87 21.95 15.37 -20.15
CA ASN A 87 22.46 16.24 -19.09
C ASN A 87 21.43 17.35 -18.77
N GLY A 88 21.04 17.44 -17.50
CA GLY A 88 20.04 18.41 -17.07
C GLY A 88 18.61 18.08 -17.49
N GLN A 89 18.33 16.92 -18.10
CA GLN A 89 16.96 16.51 -18.39
C GLN A 89 16.19 16.31 -17.08
N LEU A 90 15.05 16.99 -16.98
CA LEU A 90 14.31 17.15 -15.73
C LEU A 90 13.09 16.20 -15.62
N SER A 91 12.58 15.66 -16.73
CA SER A 91 11.49 14.67 -16.80
C SER A 91 11.54 13.84 -18.09
N TYR A 92 10.60 12.92 -18.24
CA TYR A 92 10.46 12.05 -19.40
C TYR A 92 10.37 12.81 -20.74
N ASP A 93 11.05 12.30 -21.77
CA ASP A 93 10.92 12.76 -23.15
C ASP A 93 10.26 11.64 -23.98
N PRO A 94 9.11 11.90 -24.63
CA PRO A 94 8.42 10.92 -25.47
C PRO A 94 9.18 10.56 -26.75
N LYS A 95 10.35 11.15 -27.03
CA LYS A 95 11.17 10.86 -28.20
C LYS A 95 12.52 10.28 -27.83
N TYR A 96 13.05 9.45 -28.71
CA TYR A 96 14.46 9.07 -28.71
C TYR A 96 15.32 10.25 -29.20
N PRO A 97 16.63 10.27 -28.90
CA PRO A 97 17.54 11.33 -29.38
C PRO A 97 17.60 11.48 -30.92
N ASN A 98 17.19 10.46 -31.67
CA ASN A 98 17.06 10.50 -33.13
C ASN A 98 15.75 11.13 -33.63
N GLY A 99 14.88 11.59 -32.72
CA GLY A 99 13.60 12.23 -33.01
C GLY A 99 12.41 11.29 -33.22
N THR A 100 12.62 9.96 -33.19
CA THR A 100 11.52 8.98 -33.29
C THR A 100 10.74 8.87 -31.99
N ALA A 101 9.43 8.61 -32.08
CA ALA A 101 8.58 8.46 -30.90
C ALA A 101 8.95 7.18 -30.13
N ARG A 102 8.93 7.28 -28.80
CA ARG A 102 8.97 6.15 -27.89
C ARG A 102 7.58 5.54 -27.76
N GLU A 103 7.56 4.27 -27.41
CA GLU A 103 6.34 3.64 -26.97
C GLU A 103 5.90 4.24 -25.63
N LYS A 104 4.59 4.51 -25.51
CA LYS A 104 4.03 5.12 -24.32
C LYS A 104 4.07 4.14 -23.13
N PRO A 105 4.46 4.62 -21.94
CA PRO A 105 4.20 3.89 -20.70
C PRO A 105 2.69 3.74 -20.48
N LEU A 106 2.27 2.56 -20.01
CA LEU A 106 0.89 2.33 -19.56
C LEU A 106 0.82 2.47 -18.05
N LEU A 107 -0.06 3.33 -17.55
CA LEU A 107 -0.40 3.46 -16.14
C LEU A 107 -1.74 2.75 -15.89
N ARG A 108 -1.77 1.81 -14.95
CA ARG A 108 -3.01 1.12 -14.56
C ARG A 108 -3.49 1.60 -13.19
N THR A 109 -4.79 1.81 -13.02
CA THR A 109 -5.40 2.22 -11.74
C THR A 109 -6.78 1.59 -11.59
N THR A 110 -7.32 1.60 -10.37
CA THR A 110 -8.74 1.30 -10.15
C THR A 110 -9.62 2.53 -10.35
N SER A 111 -10.94 2.34 -10.46
CA SER A 111 -11.91 3.42 -10.69
C SER A 111 -12.25 4.26 -9.46
N GLN A 112 -11.75 3.91 -8.28
CA GLN A 112 -12.00 4.73 -7.09
C GLN A 112 -11.38 6.14 -7.24
N PRO A 113 -12.06 7.21 -6.79
CA PRO A 113 -11.57 8.58 -6.96
C PRO A 113 -10.18 8.81 -6.36
N ARG A 114 -9.89 8.27 -5.15
CA ARG A 114 -8.57 8.43 -4.52
C ARG A 114 -7.46 7.71 -5.28
N MET A 115 -7.78 6.61 -5.95
CA MET A 115 -6.85 5.84 -6.76
C MET A 115 -6.49 6.56 -8.04
N TYR A 116 -7.51 6.90 -8.83
CA TYR A 116 -7.35 7.65 -10.05
C TYR A 116 -6.61 8.98 -9.84
N ASN A 117 -6.97 9.74 -8.80
CA ASN A 117 -6.29 11.00 -8.49
C ASN A 117 -4.84 10.81 -8.00
N SER A 118 -4.53 9.70 -7.33
CA SER A 118 -3.15 9.39 -6.95
C SER A 118 -2.29 9.14 -8.17
N MET A 119 -2.78 8.30 -9.10
CA MET A 119 -2.14 8.05 -10.39
C MET A 119 -1.90 9.33 -11.19
N LEU A 120 -2.90 10.21 -11.29
CA LEU A 120 -2.73 11.49 -11.99
C LEU A 120 -1.64 12.37 -11.35
N ASN A 121 -1.60 12.48 -10.01
CA ASN A 121 -0.60 13.31 -9.33
C ASN A 121 0.81 12.71 -9.45
N TRP A 122 0.93 11.39 -9.38
CA TRP A 122 2.18 10.70 -9.68
C TRP A 122 2.64 10.96 -11.12
N ALA A 123 1.71 10.88 -12.08
CA ALA A 123 1.97 11.16 -13.49
C ALA A 123 2.41 12.62 -13.70
N ILE A 124 1.84 13.59 -12.98
CA ILE A 124 2.33 14.97 -12.98
C ILE A 124 3.78 15.04 -12.46
N GLY A 125 4.13 14.26 -11.44
CA GLY A 125 5.51 14.19 -10.96
C GLY A 125 6.50 13.61 -11.98
N PHE A 126 6.08 12.60 -12.74
CA PHE A 126 6.95 11.88 -13.68
C PHE A 126 6.99 12.50 -15.09
N PHE A 127 5.83 12.83 -15.65
CA PHE A 127 5.64 13.37 -17.01
C PHE A 127 5.43 14.89 -17.04
N GLY A 128 5.03 15.48 -15.91
CA GLY A 128 4.46 16.83 -15.89
C GLY A 128 5.40 17.90 -16.42
N PRO A 129 4.82 19.07 -16.77
CA PRO A 129 5.40 20.07 -17.66
C PRO A 129 6.46 20.94 -16.98
N THR A 130 7.17 20.41 -15.99
CA THR A 130 7.99 21.16 -15.02
C THR A 130 9.07 22.05 -15.67
N PHE A 131 9.26 22.03 -17.00
CA PHE A 131 10.25 22.82 -17.72
C PHE A 131 10.11 22.80 -19.26
N ARG A 132 8.90 22.91 -19.84
CA ARG A 132 8.84 23.16 -21.31
C ARG A 132 9.72 24.38 -21.63
N ALA A 133 10.77 24.17 -22.43
CA ALA A 133 11.86 25.14 -22.60
C ALA A 133 11.37 26.48 -23.14
N GLU A 134 10.31 26.45 -23.94
CA GLU A 134 9.58 27.62 -24.40
C GLU A 134 8.13 27.53 -23.92
N PRO A 135 7.52 28.64 -23.47
CA PRO A 135 6.08 28.69 -23.26
C PRO A 135 5.41 28.42 -24.60
N ASP A 136 4.75 27.27 -24.72
CA ASP A 136 3.97 26.95 -25.91
C ASP A 136 2.75 27.90 -25.96
N GLN A 137 2.91 29.01 -26.67
CA GLN A 137 1.87 30.02 -26.82
C GLN A 137 0.65 29.51 -27.62
N SER A 138 0.77 28.35 -28.27
CA SER A 138 -0.34 27.68 -28.96
C SER A 138 -1.18 26.81 -28.03
N ILE A 139 -0.71 26.52 -26.82
CA ILE A 139 -1.41 25.73 -25.81
C ILE A 139 -1.55 26.56 -24.51
N PRO A 140 -2.52 27.49 -24.43
CA PRO A 140 -2.78 28.29 -23.23
C PRO A 140 -3.45 27.50 -22.08
N THR A 141 -3.60 26.19 -22.22
CA THR A 141 -4.24 25.27 -21.27
C THR A 141 -3.27 24.15 -20.89
N LEU A 142 -3.53 23.39 -19.82
CA LEU A 142 -2.88 22.09 -19.58
C LEU A 142 -3.35 21.05 -20.61
N GLY A 143 -3.32 21.37 -21.90
CA GLY A 143 -3.70 20.47 -22.99
C GLY A 143 -2.56 19.51 -23.32
N ASN A 144 -2.91 18.25 -23.61
CA ASN A 144 -2.01 17.23 -24.17
C ASN A 144 -0.89 16.72 -23.24
N TRP A 145 -0.92 16.98 -21.92
CA TRP A 145 0.09 16.42 -21.00
C TRP A 145 -0.08 14.92 -20.75
N THR A 146 -1.26 14.37 -21.07
CA THR A 146 -1.55 12.93 -21.07
C THR A 146 -1.19 12.26 -22.39
N ASP A 147 -0.64 12.98 -23.39
CA ASP A 147 -0.28 12.37 -24.67
C ASP A 147 0.94 11.44 -24.53
N ASP A 148 1.74 11.61 -23.47
CA ASP A 148 3.00 10.90 -23.27
C ASP A 148 2.87 9.52 -22.58
N PHE A 149 1.67 9.18 -22.11
CA PHE A 149 1.36 7.91 -21.47
C PHE A 149 -0.08 7.47 -21.79
N ASP A 150 -0.37 6.19 -21.63
CA ASP A 150 -1.73 5.65 -21.72
C ASP A 150 -2.23 5.30 -20.32
N VAL A 151 -3.55 5.30 -20.13
CA VAL A 151 -4.19 4.96 -18.85
C VAL A 151 -5.20 3.84 -19.07
N LEU A 152 -5.08 2.78 -18.28
CA LEU A 152 -6.11 1.77 -18.13
C LEU A 152 -6.75 1.88 -16.75
N ILE A 153 -8.05 2.18 -16.73
CA ILE A 153 -8.85 2.20 -15.50
C ILE A 153 -9.58 0.87 -15.41
N ILE A 154 -9.29 0.09 -14.38
CA ILE A 154 -9.97 -1.16 -14.08
C ILE A 154 -11.13 -0.84 -13.11
N PRO A 155 -12.39 -1.17 -13.46
CA PRO A 155 -13.52 -0.91 -12.58
C PRO A 155 -13.38 -1.59 -11.22
N GLU A 156 -13.99 -0.95 -10.21
CA GLU A 156 -14.01 -1.37 -8.82
C GLU A 156 -15.38 -1.03 -8.22
N GLY A 157 -15.96 -1.94 -7.42
CA GLY A 157 -17.26 -1.81 -6.78
C GLY A 157 -18.33 -2.78 -7.27
N GLY A 158 -17.95 -4.03 -7.58
CA GLY A 158 -18.87 -5.05 -8.09
C GLY A 158 -18.36 -6.48 -7.93
N THR A 159 -18.27 -7.21 -9.04
CA THR A 159 -17.79 -8.61 -9.10
C THR A 159 -16.69 -8.78 -10.14
N GLU A 160 -16.05 -7.67 -10.52
CA GLU A 160 -15.10 -7.59 -11.60
C GLU A 160 -13.76 -8.21 -11.23
N ASN A 161 -13.15 -8.89 -12.19
CA ASN A 161 -11.77 -9.33 -12.06
C ASN A 161 -10.84 -8.12 -12.12
N ASN A 162 -10.29 -7.75 -10.97
CA ASN A 162 -9.37 -6.63 -10.81
C ASN A 162 -8.17 -7.03 -9.94
N THR A 163 -6.99 -7.18 -10.54
CA THR A 163 -5.75 -7.52 -9.82
C THR A 163 -5.23 -6.41 -8.91
N LEU A 164 -5.78 -5.19 -9.02
CA LEU A 164 -5.43 -4.02 -8.21
C LEU A 164 -6.44 -3.73 -7.09
N ALA A 165 -7.54 -4.49 -7.03
CA ALA A 165 -8.59 -4.45 -6.01
C ALA A 165 -9.34 -5.79 -6.05
N SER A 166 -8.67 -6.86 -5.59
CA SER A 166 -9.12 -8.24 -5.80
C SER A 166 -10.29 -8.67 -4.93
N TYR A 167 -10.60 -7.92 -3.87
CA TYR A 167 -11.72 -8.16 -2.97
C TYR A 167 -13.04 -8.31 -3.76
N ASP A 168 -13.25 -7.51 -4.82
CA ASP A 168 -14.43 -7.61 -5.70
C ASP A 168 -14.58 -9.00 -6.34
N SER A 169 -13.48 -9.67 -6.63
CA SER A 169 -13.46 -10.99 -7.28
C SER A 169 -13.28 -12.15 -6.31
N CYS A 170 -13.10 -11.88 -5.01
CA CYS A 170 -12.93 -12.88 -3.96
C CYS A 170 -14.06 -12.75 -2.93
N PHE A 171 -15.20 -13.39 -3.16
CA PHE A 171 -16.42 -13.05 -2.43
C PHE A 171 -16.37 -13.34 -0.94
N ASN A 172 -15.65 -14.38 -0.52
CA ASN A 172 -15.47 -14.68 0.90
C ASN A 172 -14.68 -13.59 1.66
N ASP A 173 -14.02 -12.66 0.96
CA ASP A 173 -13.43 -11.48 1.58
C ASP A 173 -14.49 -10.49 2.12
N PHE A 174 -15.72 -10.56 1.61
CA PHE A 174 -16.85 -9.77 2.13
C PHE A 174 -17.71 -10.52 3.13
N GLU A 175 -17.40 -11.80 3.40
CA GLU A 175 -18.15 -12.59 4.37
C GLU A 175 -17.65 -12.28 5.78
N ALA A 176 -18.59 -11.95 6.66
CA ALA A 176 -18.30 -11.75 8.08
C ALA A 176 -17.68 -13.00 8.68
N ASP A 177 -16.78 -12.81 9.65
CA ASP A 177 -15.98 -13.85 10.29
C ASP A 177 -14.93 -14.51 9.37
N ILE A 178 -14.81 -14.07 8.12
CA ILE A 178 -13.73 -14.46 7.19
C ILE A 178 -12.90 -13.25 6.78
N GLY A 179 -13.53 -12.21 6.23
CA GLY A 179 -12.83 -11.02 5.75
C GLY A 179 -12.45 -10.01 6.82
N ASP A 180 -13.16 -9.99 7.95
CA ASP A 180 -13.09 -8.95 9.00
C ASP A 180 -12.48 -9.45 10.32
N ILE A 181 -11.63 -10.47 10.28
CA ILE A 181 -11.03 -11.09 11.47
C ILE A 181 -10.20 -10.07 12.27
N GLY A 182 -9.35 -9.34 11.56
CA GLY A 182 -8.49 -8.29 12.10
C GLY A 182 -9.29 -7.13 12.68
N ASP A 183 -10.34 -6.69 11.99
CA ASP A 183 -11.27 -5.68 12.49
C ASP A 183 -11.87 -6.09 13.85
N GLN A 184 -12.31 -7.34 13.98
CA GLN A 184 -12.84 -7.86 15.24
C GLN A 184 -11.76 -7.92 16.34
N ASP A 185 -10.53 -8.32 16.00
CA ASP A 185 -9.41 -8.42 16.93
C ASP A 185 -8.95 -7.05 17.44
N VAL A 186 -9.02 -6.00 16.62
CA VAL A 186 -8.70 -4.62 17.03
C VAL A 186 -9.54 -4.20 18.23
N PHE A 187 -10.85 -4.46 18.22
CA PHE A 187 -11.73 -4.06 19.33
C PHE A 187 -11.49 -4.84 20.63
N LYS A 188 -10.87 -6.02 20.55
CA LYS A 188 -10.40 -6.76 21.74
C LYS A 188 -9.09 -6.17 22.29
N TYR A 189 -8.22 -5.68 21.42
CA TYR A 189 -6.92 -5.13 21.79
C TYR A 189 -6.97 -3.68 22.28
N ILE A 190 -7.89 -2.83 21.76
CA ILE A 190 -8.04 -1.43 22.19
C ILE A 190 -8.11 -1.26 23.73
N PRO A 191 -8.94 -2.03 24.47
CA PRO A 191 -8.97 -1.95 25.93
C PRO A 191 -7.63 -2.28 26.62
N VAL A 192 -6.80 -3.14 26.03
CA VAL A 192 -5.53 -3.61 26.61
C VAL A 192 -4.56 -2.44 26.78
N TYR A 193 -4.35 -1.66 25.71
CA TYR A 193 -3.35 -0.60 25.71
C TYR A 193 -3.90 0.77 26.10
N LEU A 194 -5.19 1.02 25.88
CA LEU A 194 -5.73 2.38 25.92
C LEU A 194 -6.51 2.73 27.19
N GLN A 195 -6.88 1.75 28.01
CA GLN A 195 -7.67 1.97 29.24
C GLN A 195 -7.05 3.00 30.20
N ASP A 196 -5.72 2.98 30.36
CA ASP A 196 -5.00 3.89 31.25
C ASP A 196 -4.95 5.32 30.67
N ALA A 197 -4.82 5.45 29.35
CA ALA A 197 -4.93 6.72 28.65
C ALA A 197 -6.34 7.31 28.81
N THR A 198 -7.39 6.49 28.62
CA THR A 198 -8.78 6.90 28.83
C THR A 198 -8.99 7.41 30.25
N LYS A 199 -8.51 6.68 31.26
CA LYS A 199 -8.60 7.08 32.67
C LYS A 199 -7.84 8.39 32.95
N ARG A 200 -6.66 8.56 32.37
CA ARG A 200 -5.87 9.80 32.47
C ARG A 200 -6.61 10.99 31.88
N LEU A 201 -7.10 10.86 30.65
CA LEU A 201 -7.81 11.92 29.92
C LEU A 201 -9.15 12.28 30.57
N GLN A 202 -9.83 11.31 31.20
CA GLN A 202 -11.06 11.52 31.96
C GLN A 202 -10.91 12.55 33.09
N THR A 203 -9.74 12.71 33.69
CA THR A 203 -9.51 13.70 34.76
C THR A 203 -9.64 15.16 34.30
N TYR A 204 -9.59 15.38 32.98
CA TYR A 204 -9.71 16.70 32.35
C TYR A 204 -11.10 16.94 31.73
N ALA A 205 -12.00 15.96 31.81
CA ALA A 205 -13.37 16.10 31.34
C ALA A 205 -14.26 16.79 32.40
N PRO A 206 -15.26 17.58 31.98
CA PRO A 206 -16.23 18.15 32.90
C PRO A 206 -17.11 17.08 33.54
N GLN A 207 -17.66 17.39 34.72
CA GLN A 207 -18.56 16.49 35.42
C GLN A 207 -19.77 16.15 34.54
N GLY A 208 -20.06 14.85 34.38
CA GLY A 208 -21.16 14.37 33.53
C GLY A 208 -20.74 13.97 32.11
N PHE A 209 -19.51 14.31 31.69
CA PHE A 209 -18.93 13.78 30.46
C PHE A 209 -18.01 12.60 30.78
N SER A 210 -18.28 11.44 30.18
CA SER A 210 -17.48 10.22 30.39
C SER A 210 -16.91 9.72 29.07
N PHE A 211 -15.60 9.52 28.99
CA PHE A 211 -14.94 8.82 27.90
C PHE A 211 -15.03 7.30 28.07
N ASN A 212 -15.00 6.59 26.95
CA ASN A 212 -14.66 5.17 26.88
C ASN A 212 -13.42 5.00 25.97
N VAL A 213 -12.91 3.77 25.86
CA VAL A 213 -11.70 3.49 25.07
C VAL A 213 -11.88 3.82 23.59
N ASN A 214 -13.07 3.59 23.01
CA ASN A 214 -13.37 3.96 21.62
C ASN A 214 -13.25 5.48 21.39
N ASN A 215 -13.66 6.31 22.36
CA ASN A 215 -13.48 7.75 22.24
C ASN A 215 -12.01 8.16 22.21
N THR A 216 -11.15 7.53 23.01
CA THR A 216 -9.72 7.82 22.98
C THR A 216 -9.02 7.20 21.77
N TYR A 217 -9.55 6.10 21.22
CA TYR A 217 -9.07 5.54 19.97
C TYR A 217 -9.39 6.48 18.81
N ALA A 218 -10.60 7.05 18.78
CA ALA A 218 -10.99 8.11 17.85
C ALA A 218 -10.06 9.33 17.94
N MET A 219 -9.62 9.72 19.15
CA MET A 219 -8.64 10.81 19.28
C MET A 219 -7.29 10.47 18.60
N GLN A 220 -6.82 9.22 18.67
CA GLN A 220 -5.61 8.79 17.96
C GLN A 220 -5.80 8.81 16.44
N MET A 221 -6.92 8.27 15.95
CA MET A 221 -7.29 8.29 14.53
C MET A 221 -7.43 9.73 13.99
N ILE A 222 -8.11 10.61 14.72
CA ILE A 222 -8.27 12.02 14.34
C ILE A 222 -6.90 12.71 14.27
N CYS A 223 -5.98 12.45 15.20
CA CYS A 223 -4.60 12.95 15.09
C CYS A 223 -3.95 12.50 13.76
N ALA A 224 -4.02 11.21 13.44
CA ALA A 224 -3.42 10.68 12.21
C ALA A 224 -4.01 11.37 10.97
N TYR A 225 -5.33 11.52 10.89
CA TYR A 225 -5.99 12.18 9.76
C TYR A 225 -5.73 13.69 9.70
N GLU A 226 -5.76 14.41 10.82
CA GLU A 226 -5.50 15.84 10.85
C GLU A 226 -4.07 16.16 10.43
N MET A 227 -3.08 15.36 10.86
CA MET A 227 -1.70 15.53 10.40
C MET A 227 -1.58 15.42 8.87
N GLN A 228 -2.38 14.57 8.24
CA GLN A 228 -2.32 14.32 6.80
C GLN A 228 -3.31 15.14 5.96
N TYR A 229 -4.21 15.87 6.60
CA TYR A 229 -5.13 16.79 5.95
C TYR A 229 -4.72 18.25 6.15
N ILE A 230 -4.57 18.68 7.41
CA ILE A 230 -4.26 20.07 7.78
C ILE A 230 -2.79 20.29 8.18
N GLY A 231 -2.04 19.23 8.50
CA GLY A 231 -0.60 19.30 8.83
C GLY A 231 -0.27 19.42 10.32
N GLN A 232 -1.28 19.43 11.20
CA GLN A 232 -1.12 19.56 12.65
C GLN A 232 -2.36 19.04 13.39
N SER A 233 -2.21 18.61 14.64
CA SER A 233 -3.34 18.20 15.48
C SER A 233 -3.04 18.35 16.97
N ASP A 234 -3.98 18.92 17.71
CA ASP A 234 -3.91 19.01 19.18
C ASP A 234 -4.10 17.63 19.84
N PHE A 235 -4.71 16.66 19.15
CA PHE A 235 -4.90 15.31 19.67
C PHE A 235 -3.59 14.53 19.78
N CYS A 236 -2.60 14.84 18.93
CA CYS A 236 -1.38 14.03 18.86
C CYS A 236 -0.57 14.06 20.17
N GLY A 237 -0.60 15.19 20.88
CA GLY A 237 0.12 15.38 22.15
C GLY A 237 -0.54 14.75 23.37
N LEU A 238 -1.69 14.09 23.21
CA LEU A 238 -2.45 13.50 24.33
C LEU A 238 -1.92 12.14 24.79
N PHE A 239 -1.12 11.49 23.94
CA PHE A 239 -0.70 10.09 24.11
C PHE A 239 0.81 9.95 24.25
N THR A 240 1.24 8.93 24.99
CA THR A 240 2.65 8.59 25.17
C THR A 240 3.20 7.81 23.97
N ALA A 241 4.53 7.65 23.89
CA ALA A 241 5.15 6.85 22.83
C ALA A 241 4.68 5.38 22.85
N ASP A 242 4.52 4.79 24.04
CA ASP A 242 4.01 3.42 24.17
C ASP A 242 2.56 3.33 23.69
N GLU A 243 1.70 4.30 24.04
CA GLU A 243 0.31 4.34 23.57
C GLU A 243 0.20 4.52 22.04
N TRP A 244 1.16 5.22 21.42
CA TRP A 244 1.28 5.27 19.97
C TRP A 244 1.78 3.94 19.37
N ALA A 245 2.70 3.23 20.04
CA ALA A 245 3.08 1.89 19.63
C ALA A 245 1.89 0.91 19.74
N GLY A 246 1.05 1.05 20.77
CA GLY A 246 -0.22 0.33 20.88
C GLY A 246 -1.15 0.60 19.70
N PHE A 247 -1.31 1.86 19.30
CA PHE A 247 -2.08 2.23 18.10
C PHE A 247 -1.46 1.73 16.79
N GLU A 248 -0.13 1.70 16.66
CA GLU A 248 0.53 1.07 15.51
C GLU A 248 0.18 -0.43 15.44
N ASN A 249 0.18 -1.12 16.59
CA ASN A 249 -0.17 -2.53 16.66
C ASN A 249 -1.65 -2.81 16.36
N THR A 250 -2.59 -1.88 16.58
CA THR A 250 -3.98 -2.09 16.11
C THR A 250 -4.04 -2.17 14.60
N LEU A 251 -3.28 -1.33 13.90
CA LEU A 251 -3.20 -1.38 12.43
C LEU A 251 -2.45 -2.62 11.93
N ASP A 252 -1.43 -3.06 12.65
CA ASP A 252 -0.77 -4.34 12.36
C ASP A 252 -1.74 -5.51 12.47
N ILE A 253 -2.55 -5.54 13.55
CA ILE A 253 -3.58 -6.57 13.79
C ILE A 253 -4.58 -6.61 12.64
N ALA A 254 -5.22 -5.47 12.34
CA ALA A 254 -6.21 -5.39 11.26
C ALA A 254 -5.65 -5.99 9.96
N TYR A 255 -4.54 -5.43 9.46
CA TYR A 255 -4.04 -5.82 8.15
C TYR A 255 -3.42 -7.22 8.11
N TYR A 256 -2.84 -7.70 9.21
CA TYR A 256 -2.28 -9.04 9.23
C TYR A 256 -3.37 -10.12 9.17
N TYR A 257 -4.44 -9.95 9.95
CA TYR A 257 -5.51 -10.92 10.05
C TYR A 257 -6.64 -10.70 9.02
N ASP A 258 -6.66 -9.60 8.27
CA ASP A 258 -7.56 -9.38 7.14
C ASP A 258 -6.92 -9.74 5.79
N TYR A 259 -5.62 -9.43 5.59
CA TYR A 259 -5.01 -9.47 4.24
C TYR A 259 -3.70 -10.28 4.16
N ALA A 260 -3.13 -10.69 5.30
CA ALA A 260 -1.84 -11.37 5.32
C ALA A 260 -1.96 -12.89 5.60
N PHE A 261 -0.92 -13.46 6.22
CA PHE A 261 -0.87 -14.88 6.56
C PHE A 261 -1.94 -15.28 7.60
N GLY A 262 -2.44 -14.31 8.37
CA GLY A 262 -3.50 -14.49 9.35
C GLY A 262 -4.92 -14.57 8.77
N ASN A 263 -5.10 -14.50 7.45
CA ASN A 263 -6.42 -14.56 6.81
C ASN A 263 -6.55 -15.72 5.81
N PRO A 264 -7.67 -16.48 5.79
CA PRO A 264 -7.95 -17.50 4.78
C PRO A 264 -7.95 -17.04 3.31
N THR A 265 -8.16 -15.75 3.02
CA THR A 265 -8.21 -15.20 1.65
C THR A 265 -6.94 -14.43 1.29
N GLY A 266 -6.01 -14.20 2.23
CA GLY A 266 -4.88 -13.28 2.06
C GLY A 266 -3.99 -13.57 0.83
N ARG A 267 -3.69 -14.84 0.53
CA ARG A 267 -2.99 -15.22 -0.71
C ARG A 267 -3.85 -15.06 -1.95
N ALA A 268 -5.14 -15.39 -1.84
CA ALA A 268 -6.07 -15.36 -2.96
C ALA A 268 -6.26 -13.93 -3.49
N GLN A 269 -6.23 -12.94 -2.60
CA GLN A 269 -6.28 -11.53 -3.00
C GLN A 269 -5.02 -11.10 -3.80
N GLY A 270 -3.84 -11.53 -3.38
CA GLY A 270 -2.58 -11.14 -4.04
C GLY A 270 -2.25 -11.90 -5.34
N ILE A 271 -2.83 -13.10 -5.54
CA ILE A 271 -2.32 -14.03 -6.56
C ILE A 271 -2.46 -13.51 -7.99
N GLY A 272 -3.53 -12.77 -8.30
CA GLY A 272 -3.75 -12.25 -9.64
C GLY A 272 -2.66 -11.27 -10.07
N TYR A 273 -2.24 -10.37 -9.18
CA TYR A 273 -1.11 -9.47 -9.45
C TYR A 273 0.22 -10.23 -9.56
N VAL A 274 0.43 -11.28 -8.76
CA VAL A 274 1.63 -12.13 -8.87
C VAL A 274 1.68 -12.82 -10.23
N GLN A 275 0.55 -13.32 -10.75
CA GLN A 275 0.48 -13.88 -12.11
C GLN A 275 0.83 -12.83 -13.17
N GLU A 276 0.31 -11.60 -13.07
CA GLU A 276 0.66 -10.51 -13.99
C GLU A 276 2.13 -10.10 -13.89
N LEU A 277 2.72 -10.10 -12.69
CA LEU A 277 4.14 -9.86 -12.50
C LEU A 277 4.98 -10.93 -13.19
N LEU A 278 4.63 -12.21 -13.00
CA LEU A 278 5.32 -13.33 -13.65
C LEU A 278 5.17 -13.28 -15.17
N ALA A 279 4.00 -12.87 -15.68
CA ALA A 279 3.75 -12.66 -17.10
C ALA A 279 4.68 -11.58 -17.70
N ARG A 280 4.85 -10.44 -17.00
CA ARG A 280 5.80 -9.38 -17.39
C ARG A 280 7.26 -9.85 -17.34
N LEU A 281 7.65 -10.57 -16.29
CA LEU A 281 9.01 -11.10 -16.14
C LEU A 281 9.37 -12.15 -17.19
N GLN A 282 8.39 -12.95 -17.63
CA GLN A 282 8.57 -14.01 -18.63
C GLN A 282 8.24 -13.57 -20.05
N ASN A 283 7.73 -12.34 -20.23
CA ASN A 283 7.26 -11.81 -21.51
C ASN A 283 6.21 -12.73 -22.17
N GLN A 284 5.17 -13.09 -21.40
CA GLN A 284 4.06 -13.95 -21.84
C GLN A 284 2.72 -13.34 -21.44
N TYR A 285 1.73 -13.39 -22.35
CA TYR A 285 0.36 -12.96 -22.05
C TYR A 285 -0.38 -14.00 -21.19
N ILE A 286 -1.40 -13.54 -20.47
CA ILE A 286 -2.31 -14.43 -19.72
C ILE A 286 -3.64 -14.49 -20.47
N THR A 287 -3.96 -15.67 -20.99
CA THR A 287 -5.08 -15.90 -21.92
C THR A 287 -6.34 -16.45 -21.24
N ALA A 288 -6.32 -16.63 -19.91
CA ALA A 288 -7.44 -17.15 -19.14
C ALA A 288 -7.55 -16.47 -17.77
N SER A 289 -8.78 -16.22 -17.33
CA SER A 289 -9.10 -15.72 -16.00
C SER A 289 -9.35 -16.88 -15.04
N ASN A 290 -8.37 -17.20 -14.20
CA ASN A 290 -8.48 -18.22 -13.16
C ASN A 290 -8.31 -17.66 -11.73
N SER A 291 -8.26 -16.34 -11.61
CA SER A 291 -8.10 -15.57 -10.39
C SER A 291 -8.75 -14.19 -10.61
N SER A 292 -8.34 -13.18 -9.83
CA SER A 292 -8.66 -11.77 -10.08
C SER A 292 -8.09 -11.21 -11.41
N VAL A 293 -7.34 -12.00 -12.18
CA VAL A 293 -6.92 -11.65 -13.55
C VAL A 293 -8.11 -11.55 -14.50
N ASN A 294 -8.13 -10.49 -15.32
CA ASN A 294 -9.04 -10.35 -16.44
C ASN A 294 -8.31 -10.61 -17.78
N SER A 295 -8.53 -11.77 -18.39
CA SER A 295 -7.85 -12.14 -19.63
C SER A 295 -8.19 -11.25 -20.83
N THR A 296 -9.29 -10.52 -20.81
CA THR A 296 -9.57 -9.54 -21.89
C THR A 296 -8.57 -8.38 -21.86
N ILE A 297 -8.07 -8.03 -20.67
CA ILE A 297 -7.00 -7.04 -20.47
C ILE A 297 -5.63 -7.67 -20.73
N THR A 298 -5.36 -8.87 -20.18
CA THR A 298 -4.02 -9.45 -20.18
C THR A 298 -3.65 -10.27 -21.43
N ASP A 299 -4.59 -10.50 -22.35
CA ASP A 299 -4.38 -11.20 -23.63
C ASP A 299 -4.23 -10.23 -24.82
N ASN A 300 -3.78 -9.00 -24.57
CA ASN A 300 -3.56 -8.04 -25.64
C ASN A 300 -2.44 -7.02 -25.33
N PRO A 301 -1.71 -6.54 -26.36
CA PRO A 301 -0.61 -5.58 -26.19
C PRO A 301 -1.06 -4.16 -25.84
N ASP A 302 -2.31 -3.79 -26.08
CA ASP A 302 -2.80 -2.43 -25.88
C ASP A 302 -3.04 -2.16 -24.38
N ASP A 303 -3.66 -3.12 -23.69
CA ASP A 303 -4.01 -3.02 -22.27
C ASP A 303 -3.02 -3.72 -21.33
N PHE A 304 -2.16 -4.61 -21.86
CA PHE A 304 -1.13 -5.31 -21.09
C PHE A 304 0.18 -5.47 -21.87
N PRO A 305 0.85 -4.36 -22.26
CA PRO A 305 2.06 -4.44 -23.07
C PRO A 305 3.19 -5.19 -22.34
N LEU A 306 3.90 -6.07 -23.05
CA LEU A 306 5.06 -6.77 -22.51
C LEU A 306 6.37 -6.12 -22.97
N GLY A 307 7.47 -6.33 -22.24
CA GLY A 307 8.80 -5.81 -22.60
C GLY A 307 8.96 -4.29 -22.48
N ARG A 308 8.15 -3.60 -21.66
CA ARG A 308 8.30 -2.15 -21.41
C ARG A 308 9.47 -1.85 -20.46
N PRO A 309 10.12 -0.67 -20.55
CA PRO A 309 11.15 -0.27 -19.60
C PRO A 309 10.66 -0.20 -18.15
N PHE A 310 9.40 0.18 -17.93
CA PHE A 310 8.75 0.10 -16.62
C PHE A 310 7.24 -0.12 -16.75
N TYR A 311 6.65 -0.49 -15.62
CA TYR A 311 5.21 -0.63 -15.39
C TYR A 311 4.83 0.13 -14.13
N ALA A 312 3.69 0.82 -14.15
CA ALA A 312 3.15 1.50 -12.98
C ALA A 312 1.68 1.12 -12.79
N ASP A 313 1.41 0.51 -11.64
CA ASP A 313 0.07 0.09 -11.23
C ASP A 313 -0.25 0.76 -9.89
N PHE A 314 -1.40 1.41 -9.81
CA PHE A 314 -1.90 2.10 -8.63
C PHE A 314 -3.02 1.26 -8.01
N SER A 315 -2.82 0.86 -6.76
CA SER A 315 -3.65 -0.10 -6.02
C SER A 315 -3.82 0.35 -4.56
N HIS A 316 -4.37 -0.51 -3.73
CA HIS A 316 -4.63 -0.25 -2.32
C HIS A 316 -3.55 -0.90 -1.44
N ASP A 317 -3.62 -0.62 -0.14
CA ASP A 317 -2.72 -1.11 0.90
C ASP A 317 -2.86 -2.63 1.10
N ASP A 318 -4.07 -3.07 1.35
CA ASP A 318 -4.49 -4.47 1.43
C ASP A 318 -3.86 -5.33 0.31
N ILE A 319 -3.97 -4.93 -0.96
CA ILE A 319 -3.48 -5.74 -2.08
C ILE A 319 -1.94 -5.81 -2.07
N ILE A 320 -1.22 -4.76 -1.65
CA ILE A 320 0.24 -4.86 -1.51
C ILE A 320 0.63 -5.88 -0.43
N VAL A 321 -0.11 -5.92 0.69
CA VAL A 321 0.08 -6.93 1.75
C VAL A 321 -0.20 -8.31 1.18
N SER A 322 -1.36 -8.50 0.55
CA SER A 322 -1.78 -9.77 -0.06
C SER A 322 -0.79 -10.26 -1.13
N VAL A 323 -0.19 -9.36 -1.92
CA VAL A 323 0.86 -9.69 -2.89
C VAL A 323 2.11 -10.27 -2.20
N LEU A 324 2.57 -9.67 -1.10
CA LEU A 324 3.71 -10.19 -0.33
C LEU A 324 3.40 -11.57 0.28
N THR A 325 2.17 -11.75 0.76
CA THR A 325 1.66 -13.03 1.28
C THR A 325 1.60 -14.10 0.18
N ALA A 326 1.01 -13.78 -0.99
CA ALA A 326 0.91 -14.67 -2.14
C ALA A 326 2.28 -15.11 -2.68
N MET A 327 3.28 -14.22 -2.62
CA MET A 327 4.68 -14.55 -2.97
C MET A 327 5.41 -15.38 -1.90
N SER A 328 4.77 -15.67 -0.77
CA SER A 328 5.34 -16.38 0.38
C SER A 328 6.60 -15.71 0.93
N VAL A 329 6.60 -14.38 1.06
CA VAL A 329 7.70 -13.64 1.70
C VAL A 329 7.61 -13.84 3.22
N ASP A 330 8.13 -14.96 3.71
CA ASP A 330 7.93 -15.42 5.10
C ASP A 330 8.57 -14.50 6.16
N TYR A 331 9.37 -13.51 5.77
CA TYR A 331 9.81 -12.43 6.65
C TYR A 331 8.62 -11.73 7.32
N PHE A 332 7.50 -11.58 6.62
CA PHE A 332 6.29 -10.92 7.14
C PHE A 332 5.29 -11.90 7.78
N ARG A 333 5.66 -13.17 7.99
CA ARG A 333 4.74 -14.19 8.51
C ARG A 333 4.51 -14.11 10.01
N ASP A 334 5.42 -13.50 10.77
CA ASP A 334 5.24 -13.37 12.22
C ASP A 334 4.11 -12.38 12.54
N GLY A 335 2.96 -12.91 12.97
CA GLY A 335 1.76 -12.13 13.27
C GLY A 335 1.89 -11.28 14.53
N PRO A 336 1.15 -10.14 14.60
CA PRO A 336 1.16 -9.26 15.77
C PRO A 336 0.45 -9.92 16.96
N SER A 337 0.88 -9.56 18.17
CA SER A 337 0.25 -10.02 19.41
C SER A 337 -1.08 -9.31 19.64
N LEU A 338 -2.11 -10.08 20.00
CA LEU A 338 -3.44 -9.57 20.37
C LEU A 338 -3.55 -9.13 21.85
N THR A 339 -2.47 -9.28 22.63
CA THR A 339 -2.52 -9.09 24.10
C THR A 339 -1.31 -8.39 24.71
N GLU A 340 -0.19 -8.29 23.98
CA GLU A 340 1.05 -7.71 24.48
C GLU A 340 1.05 -6.18 24.34
N PHE A 341 1.36 -5.46 25.42
CA PHE A 341 1.54 -4.01 25.42
C PHE A 341 2.65 -3.59 26.41
N PRO A 342 3.64 -2.78 25.98
CA PRO A 342 3.90 -2.33 24.60
C PRO A 342 4.23 -3.49 23.64
N PRO A 343 3.92 -3.37 22.33
CA PRO A 343 4.22 -4.42 21.37
C PRO A 343 5.73 -4.59 21.15
N ASN A 344 6.14 -5.77 20.66
CA ASN A 344 7.53 -6.03 20.29
C ASN A 344 8.03 -5.00 19.24
N PRO A 345 9.09 -4.21 19.55
CA PRO A 345 9.63 -3.22 18.62
C PRO A 345 10.37 -3.83 17.42
N ASP A 346 10.81 -5.09 17.53
CA ASP A 346 11.58 -5.81 16.50
C ASP A 346 10.70 -6.72 15.63
N ARG A 347 9.37 -6.62 15.74
CA ARG A 347 8.44 -7.40 14.92
C ARG A 347 8.64 -7.10 13.43
N HIS A 348 8.50 -8.15 12.61
CA HIS A 348 8.73 -8.03 11.18
C HIS A 348 7.52 -7.47 10.42
N PHE A 349 6.31 -7.81 10.84
CA PHE A 349 5.08 -7.20 10.34
C PHE A 349 4.81 -5.89 11.11
N ASN A 350 5.10 -4.76 10.46
CA ASN A 350 4.76 -3.42 10.93
C ASN A 350 4.17 -2.66 9.74
N LEU A 351 2.85 -2.47 9.74
CA LEU A 351 2.09 -1.89 8.64
C LEU A 351 2.57 -0.49 8.27
N ALA A 352 2.97 0.33 9.26
CA ALA A 352 3.51 1.66 9.01
C ALA A 352 4.81 1.62 8.16
N ARG A 353 5.51 0.49 8.14
CA ARG A 353 6.67 0.22 7.26
C ARG A 353 6.30 -0.55 5.99
N VAL A 354 5.22 -1.32 5.99
CA VAL A 354 4.77 -2.11 4.83
C VAL A 354 3.94 -1.24 3.87
N THR A 355 2.80 -0.72 4.33
CA THR A 355 1.87 0.05 3.49
C THR A 355 1.46 1.38 4.12
N PRO A 356 2.37 2.31 4.46
CA PRO A 356 1.98 3.70 4.76
C PRO A 356 1.25 4.34 3.58
N PHE A 357 0.61 5.50 3.80
CA PHE A 357 0.07 6.28 2.67
C PHE A 357 1.17 6.57 1.64
N GLY A 358 0.89 6.35 0.34
CA GLY A 358 1.87 6.51 -0.74
C GLY A 358 2.93 5.40 -0.79
N ALA A 359 2.65 4.26 -0.17
CA ALA A 359 3.52 3.09 -0.20
C ALA A 359 3.78 2.62 -1.63
N ARG A 360 4.97 2.06 -1.86
CA ARG A 360 5.36 1.52 -3.17
C ARG A 360 6.16 0.23 -3.05
N LEU A 361 5.68 -0.79 -3.74
CA LEU A 361 6.40 -2.03 -3.99
C LEU A 361 6.97 -2.00 -5.42
N ILE A 362 8.30 -1.94 -5.50
CA ILE A 362 9.04 -1.85 -6.76
C ILE A 362 9.77 -3.16 -6.98
N THR A 363 9.49 -3.83 -8.10
CA THR A 363 10.24 -5.00 -8.57
C THR A 363 11.24 -4.56 -9.63
N GLU A 364 12.53 -4.76 -9.35
CA GLU A 364 13.65 -4.39 -10.21
C GLU A 364 14.18 -5.64 -10.91
N VAL A 365 14.41 -5.57 -12.23
CA VAL A 365 15.24 -6.55 -12.95
C VAL A 365 16.61 -5.94 -13.18
N VAL A 366 17.63 -6.56 -12.58
CA VAL A 366 19.02 -6.09 -12.62
C VAL A 366 19.85 -7.03 -13.49
N GLY A 367 20.57 -6.47 -14.46
CA GLY A 367 21.52 -7.21 -15.28
C GLY A 367 22.91 -7.24 -14.66
N CYS A 368 23.57 -8.40 -14.66
CA CYS A 368 24.94 -8.56 -14.19
C CYS A 368 25.76 -9.42 -15.16
N ALA A 369 27.07 -9.14 -15.24
CA ALA A 369 27.98 -9.90 -16.10
C ALA A 369 28.38 -11.27 -15.50
N ALA A 370 28.22 -11.44 -14.18
CA ALA A 370 28.53 -12.68 -13.48
C ALA A 370 27.24 -13.36 -12.99
N ALA A 371 27.25 -14.70 -12.97
CA ALA A 371 26.18 -15.53 -12.40
C ALA A 371 26.07 -15.41 -10.87
N ASP A 372 27.16 -15.00 -10.21
CA ASP A 372 27.21 -14.71 -8.79
C ASP A 372 27.97 -13.39 -8.59
N PRO A 373 27.30 -12.24 -8.79
CA PRO A 373 27.94 -10.94 -8.61
C PRO A 373 28.26 -10.74 -7.13
N ALA A 374 29.46 -10.24 -6.83
CA ALA A 374 29.85 -9.93 -5.46
C ALA A 374 28.88 -8.90 -4.85
N ALA A 375 28.36 -9.21 -3.67
CA ALA A 375 27.45 -8.32 -2.95
C ALA A 375 28.13 -6.98 -2.66
N ALA A 376 27.44 -5.88 -2.97
CA ALA A 376 27.89 -4.53 -2.66
C ALA A 376 27.22 -4.06 -1.37
N SER A 377 27.99 -3.94 -0.29
CA SER A 377 27.51 -3.46 1.02
C SER A 377 27.36 -1.93 1.08
N GLU A 378 28.15 -1.20 0.28
CA GLU A 378 28.16 0.26 0.29
C GLU A 378 27.15 0.85 -0.69
N LYS A 379 26.37 1.83 -0.21
CA LYS A 379 25.48 2.61 -1.06
C LYS A 379 26.31 3.44 -2.04
N ARG A 380 25.91 3.42 -3.32
CA ARG A 380 26.54 4.21 -4.38
C ARG A 380 25.52 5.06 -5.10
N THR A 381 25.93 6.24 -5.51
CA THR A 381 25.16 7.07 -6.45
C THR A 381 25.55 6.65 -7.87
N PHE A 382 24.54 6.33 -8.68
CA PHE A 382 24.68 6.02 -10.10
C PHE A 382 24.29 7.26 -10.90
N TYR A 383 25.27 7.90 -11.55
CA TYR A 383 25.02 9.07 -12.39
C TYR A 383 24.70 8.69 -13.84
N TYR A 384 25.25 7.56 -14.30
CA TYR A 384 25.00 6.95 -15.60
C TYR A 384 25.23 5.43 -15.49
N PRO A 385 24.62 4.60 -16.38
CA PRO A 385 24.63 3.15 -16.23
C PRO A 385 26.03 2.54 -16.17
N GLU A 386 26.95 2.98 -17.02
CA GLU A 386 28.28 2.37 -17.24
C GLU A 386 29.29 2.71 -16.14
N GLN A 387 28.96 3.62 -15.21
CA GLN A 387 29.89 4.21 -14.22
C GLN A 387 30.67 3.18 -13.40
N TYR A 388 30.06 2.02 -13.11
CA TYR A 388 30.68 0.96 -12.33
C TYR A 388 30.91 -0.31 -13.15
N GLY A 389 31.19 -0.15 -14.44
CA GLY A 389 31.53 -1.26 -15.34
C GLY A 389 30.33 -2.09 -15.77
N TYR A 390 29.11 -1.55 -15.69
CA TYR A 390 27.95 -2.16 -16.31
C TYR A 390 28.09 -2.09 -17.83
N ASP A 391 27.90 -3.23 -18.49
CA ASP A 391 27.78 -3.34 -19.93
C ASP A 391 26.54 -4.19 -20.22
N ALA A 392 25.56 -3.60 -20.90
CA ALA A 392 24.31 -4.27 -21.22
C ALA A 392 24.53 -5.52 -22.10
N ALA A 393 25.54 -5.53 -22.97
CA ALA A 393 25.86 -6.66 -23.82
C ALA A 393 26.49 -7.82 -23.03
N ALA A 394 27.24 -7.50 -21.96
CA ALA A 394 27.84 -8.50 -21.07
C ALA A 394 26.89 -8.94 -19.94
N ALA A 395 25.81 -8.20 -19.67
CA ALA A 395 24.86 -8.45 -18.58
C ALA A 395 23.87 -9.59 -18.87
N THR A 396 24.40 -10.79 -19.15
CA THR A 396 23.66 -12.00 -19.53
C THR A 396 22.92 -12.65 -18.36
N HIS A 397 23.33 -12.38 -17.11
CA HIS A 397 22.67 -12.88 -15.91
C HIS A 397 21.67 -11.84 -15.40
N LYS A 398 20.44 -12.27 -15.11
CA LYS A 398 19.37 -11.40 -14.62
C LYS A 398 18.99 -11.76 -13.18
N PHE A 399 18.76 -10.73 -12.38
CA PHE A 399 18.35 -10.84 -10.99
C PHE A 399 17.10 -10.02 -10.74
N VAL A 400 16.26 -10.48 -9.82
CA VAL A 400 15.15 -9.73 -9.25
C VAL A 400 15.59 -9.15 -7.91
N ARG A 401 15.19 -7.91 -7.64
CA ARG A 401 15.20 -7.32 -6.30
C ARG A 401 13.90 -6.58 -6.08
N MET A 402 13.34 -6.68 -4.90
CA MET A 402 12.13 -5.94 -4.54
C MET A 402 12.45 -4.88 -3.49
N ARG A 403 11.81 -3.72 -3.63
CA ARG A 403 11.88 -2.63 -2.66
C ARG A 403 10.50 -2.24 -2.21
N LEU A 404 10.29 -2.24 -0.91
CA LEU A 404 9.08 -1.75 -0.27
C LEU A 404 9.44 -0.48 0.47
N ASN A 405 8.91 0.66 0.02
CA ASN A 405 9.17 1.98 0.61
C ASN A 405 10.68 2.28 0.74
N ASP A 406 11.43 1.96 -0.32
CA ASP A 406 12.90 2.06 -0.42
C ASP A 406 13.71 1.04 0.42
N GLY A 407 13.09 0.33 1.37
CA GLY A 407 13.66 -0.81 2.07
C GLY A 407 13.77 -2.04 1.15
N ILE A 408 14.84 -2.83 1.28
CA ILE A 408 14.98 -4.09 0.53
C ILE A 408 14.04 -5.13 1.11
N VAL A 409 13.21 -5.73 0.27
CA VAL A 409 12.40 -6.90 0.67
C VAL A 409 13.34 -8.10 0.77
N PRO A 410 13.36 -8.84 1.90
CA PRO A 410 14.22 -10.00 2.10
C PRO A 410 13.81 -11.19 1.23
N LEU A 411 14.12 -11.19 -0.08
CA LEU A 411 13.74 -12.28 -0.98
C LEU A 411 14.32 -13.65 -0.58
N ALA A 412 15.39 -13.68 0.22
CA ALA A 412 15.90 -14.90 0.83
C ALA A 412 14.90 -15.59 1.78
N SER A 413 13.88 -14.87 2.27
CA SER A 413 12.78 -15.44 3.06
C SER A 413 11.63 -15.96 2.19
N VAL A 414 11.72 -15.88 0.86
CA VAL A 414 10.72 -16.50 -0.01
C VAL A 414 10.76 -18.00 0.22
N ARG A 415 9.61 -18.57 0.56
CA ARG A 415 9.47 -19.99 0.90
C ARG A 415 10.06 -20.91 -0.16
N GLY A 416 10.66 -22.02 0.29
CA GLY A 416 11.32 -23.01 -0.57
C GLY A 416 12.80 -22.72 -0.85
N GLY A 417 13.31 -21.57 -0.44
CA GLY A 417 14.75 -21.30 -0.34
C GLY A 417 15.47 -21.06 -1.67
N ALA A 418 14.75 -20.96 -2.79
CA ALA A 418 15.37 -20.77 -4.11
C ALA A 418 16.15 -19.44 -4.22
N CYS A 419 15.79 -18.43 -3.41
CA CYS A 419 16.43 -17.13 -3.33
C CYS A 419 17.43 -16.99 -2.16
N GLU A 420 17.76 -18.08 -1.46
CA GLU A 420 18.68 -18.04 -0.32
C GLU A 420 20.13 -17.75 -0.74
N GLY A 421 20.95 -17.34 0.24
CA GLY A 421 22.41 -17.25 0.09
C GLY A 421 22.94 -15.88 -0.32
N ARG A 422 22.08 -14.86 -0.46
CA ARG A 422 22.48 -13.49 -0.80
C ARG A 422 22.07 -12.46 0.25
N THR A 423 23.00 -11.62 0.67
CA THR A 423 22.78 -10.57 1.69
C THR A 423 22.38 -9.22 1.08
N ASP A 424 22.47 -9.05 -0.24
CA ASP A 424 22.12 -7.83 -0.95
C ASP A 424 20.67 -7.79 -1.46
N GLY A 425 19.89 -8.83 -1.13
CA GLY A 425 18.48 -8.98 -1.49
C GLY A 425 18.22 -9.24 -2.97
N LEU A 426 19.26 -9.58 -3.75
CA LEU A 426 19.07 -10.08 -5.11
C LEU A 426 18.65 -11.56 -5.07
N CYS A 427 17.81 -11.96 -6.02
CA CYS A 427 17.53 -13.35 -6.34
C CYS A 427 17.74 -13.54 -7.85
N ALA A 428 18.34 -14.65 -8.29
CA ALA A 428 18.46 -14.92 -9.72
C ALA A 428 17.05 -15.01 -10.34
N LEU A 429 16.84 -14.43 -11.52
CA LEU A 429 15.51 -14.28 -12.12
C LEU A 429 14.82 -15.65 -12.31
N ASP A 430 15.56 -16.65 -12.80
CA ASP A 430 15.08 -18.02 -12.95
C ASP A 430 14.70 -18.65 -11.61
N LYS A 431 15.48 -18.41 -10.55
CA LYS A 431 15.20 -18.86 -9.18
C LYS A 431 14.01 -18.17 -8.55
N PHE A 432 13.84 -16.88 -8.80
CA PHE A 432 12.64 -16.15 -8.39
C PHE A 432 11.42 -16.74 -9.09
N ILE A 433 11.43 -16.92 -10.42
CA ILE A 433 10.31 -17.53 -11.15
C ILE A 433 10.05 -18.97 -10.67
N GLU A 434 11.09 -19.76 -10.42
CA GLU A 434 10.98 -21.12 -9.86
C GLU A 434 10.28 -21.10 -8.50
N SER A 435 10.65 -20.17 -7.61
CA SER A 435 10.04 -20.03 -6.28
C SER A 435 8.55 -19.69 -6.30
N GLN A 436 8.06 -19.10 -7.40
CA GLN A 436 6.67 -18.65 -7.54
C GLN A 436 5.79 -19.63 -8.32
N ARG A 437 6.33 -20.80 -8.73
CA ARG A 437 5.60 -21.76 -9.56
C ARG A 437 4.33 -22.28 -8.89
N ASP A 438 4.39 -22.49 -7.58
CA ASP A 438 3.29 -23.07 -6.82
C ASP A 438 2.38 -22.01 -6.16
N SER A 439 2.67 -20.71 -6.33
CA SER A 439 1.94 -19.62 -5.67
C SER A 439 0.44 -19.65 -5.98
N TYR A 440 0.05 -20.05 -7.20
CA TYR A 440 -1.37 -20.20 -7.57
C TYR A 440 -2.05 -21.39 -6.89
N ALA A 441 -1.37 -22.52 -6.78
CA ALA A 441 -1.91 -23.67 -6.07
C ALA A 441 -2.01 -23.39 -4.56
N LEU A 442 -1.00 -22.71 -4.00
CA LEU A 442 -0.95 -22.32 -2.59
C LEU A 442 -1.99 -21.27 -2.20
N SER A 443 -2.46 -20.44 -3.14
CA SER A 443 -3.55 -19.50 -2.82
C SER A 443 -4.88 -20.21 -2.64
N ASN A 444 -5.04 -21.42 -3.21
CA ASN A 444 -6.28 -22.17 -3.27
C ASN A 444 -7.47 -21.28 -3.70
N TYR A 445 -7.25 -20.43 -4.70
CA TYR A 445 -8.13 -19.30 -5.05
C TYR A 445 -9.61 -19.67 -5.08
N ASP A 446 -9.97 -20.73 -5.82
CA ASP A 446 -11.38 -21.11 -6.00
C ASP A 446 -12.06 -21.46 -4.68
N TYR A 447 -11.40 -22.23 -3.81
CA TYR A 447 -11.99 -22.62 -2.54
C TYR A 447 -11.91 -21.48 -1.52
N ALA A 448 -10.80 -20.76 -1.44
CA ALA A 448 -10.64 -19.64 -0.52
C ALA A 448 -11.68 -18.53 -0.79
N CYS A 449 -11.92 -18.21 -2.06
CA CYS A 449 -12.82 -17.12 -2.46
C CYS A 449 -14.30 -17.51 -2.64
N PHE A 450 -14.60 -18.76 -2.99
CA PHE A 450 -15.97 -19.18 -3.33
C PHE A 450 -16.43 -20.46 -2.61
N GLY A 451 -15.56 -21.10 -1.84
CA GLY A 451 -15.92 -22.25 -1.02
C GLY A 451 -16.88 -21.84 0.09
N ASN A 452 -17.77 -22.76 0.47
CA ASN A 452 -18.65 -22.57 1.61
C ASN A 452 -17.99 -23.16 2.86
N TYR A 453 -17.38 -22.30 3.67
CA TYR A 453 -16.73 -22.67 4.92
C TYR A 453 -17.02 -21.65 6.02
N THR A 454 -16.83 -22.06 7.27
CA THR A 454 -16.93 -21.22 8.45
C THR A 454 -15.68 -21.42 9.30
N LEU A 455 -15.20 -20.38 9.95
CA LEU A 455 -14.04 -20.46 10.84
C LEU A 455 -14.50 -20.72 12.28
N ASP A 456 -13.92 -21.72 12.92
CA ASP A 456 -14.11 -21.94 14.35
C ASP A 456 -13.20 -20.96 15.13
N ASP A 457 -13.81 -20.02 15.86
CA ASP A 457 -13.09 -19.02 16.67
C ASP A 457 -12.11 -18.18 15.84
N PRO A 458 -12.61 -17.33 14.91
CA PRO A 458 -11.75 -16.60 13.97
C PRO A 458 -10.74 -15.66 14.66
N THR A 459 -11.05 -15.20 15.86
CA THR A 459 -10.38 -14.09 16.54
C THR A 459 -9.47 -14.58 17.68
N ASN A 460 -8.57 -15.52 17.32
CA ASN A 460 -7.67 -16.22 18.24
C ASN A 460 -6.19 -16.25 17.79
N ALA A 461 -5.80 -15.34 16.90
CA ALA A 461 -4.45 -15.25 16.32
C ALA A 461 -4.01 -16.49 15.53
N HIS A 462 -4.94 -17.15 14.82
CA HIS A 462 -4.61 -18.28 13.95
C HIS A 462 -3.73 -17.86 12.77
N ASP A 463 -2.71 -18.67 12.45
CA ASP A 463 -1.95 -18.55 11.19
C ASP A 463 -2.59 -19.48 10.16
N TYR A 464 -3.40 -18.91 9.27
CA TYR A 464 -4.01 -19.61 8.15
C TYR A 464 -3.02 -19.85 6.99
N ASP A 465 -1.77 -19.41 7.12
CA ASP A 465 -0.80 -19.32 6.02
C ASP A 465 -1.39 -18.58 4.81
N GLY A 466 -2.30 -17.63 5.03
CA GLY A 466 -2.94 -16.85 3.98
C GLY A 466 -3.92 -17.65 3.09
N THR A 467 -4.31 -18.87 3.48
CA THR A 467 -5.21 -19.73 2.69
C THR A 467 -6.05 -20.66 3.57
N ILE A 468 -6.97 -21.40 2.97
CA ILE A 468 -7.73 -22.45 3.65
C ILE A 468 -7.85 -23.66 2.73
N SER A 469 -7.93 -24.86 3.31
CA SER A 469 -8.09 -26.11 2.56
C SER A 469 -9.41 -26.78 2.89
N GLU A 470 -9.98 -27.53 1.94
CA GLU A 470 -11.13 -28.40 2.19
C GLU A 470 -10.78 -29.39 3.29
N GLN A 471 -11.54 -29.36 4.40
CA GLN A 471 -11.37 -30.30 5.53
C GLN A 471 -11.85 -31.71 5.22
#